data_AF-A0A7L4PZD3-F1
#
_entry.id   AF-A0A7L4PZD3-F1
#
_cell.length_a   1.000
_cell.length_b   1.000
_cell.length_c   1.000
_cell.angle_alpha   90.00
_cell.angle_beta   90.00
_cell.angle_gamma   90.00
#
_symmetry.space_group_name_H-M   'P 1'
#
loop_
_entity.id
_entity.type
_entity.pdbx_description
1 polymer ?
#
loop_
_entity_poly.entity_id
_entity_poly.type
_entity_poly.pdbx_seq_one_letter_code
_entity_poly.pdbx_strand_id
1 'polypeptide(L)'
;GKGVVFSAICETQAIYGLLVAVLLLVFSGLLSGNYTITVAVGLAAIGCGLSIGLAGISAIGQGIAASAGIGATAENPELFGKGVVFAAICETQAIYGLLVAILLMSFTGMFTGELITTLAAGVVAIGCGVAVGFAGFSAIGQGIAAAAGIGATAEKPEIFGKGIVFAAICETQAIYGLLVAILLMAFTGLITNDMTMTLAVGFAAIGGGLAVGLAGLSAIGQGIAGASGIAATSENEAMFGKGVVFAAVCETQAIYGLLVAILMMAFTGIITGDFVTTVSVGIASIGAGLAVGLGGFSAIGQGITCASGIAATSRHPEAMGRSLVFAAMSETFAIFGLLVAILILFGLGIFSL
;
A
#
# COMPACT_ATOMS: atom_id res chain seq x y z
N GLY A 1 1.61 30.51 13.15
CA GLY A 1 2.93 29.89 13.36
C GLY A 1 2.85 28.39 13.18
N LYS A 2 2.50 27.65 14.24
CA LYS A 2 2.51 26.17 14.26
C LYS A 2 1.62 25.50 13.21
N GLY A 3 0.47 26.07 12.86
CA GLY A 3 -0.41 25.54 11.79
C GLY A 3 0.22 25.46 10.40
N VAL A 4 1.20 26.32 10.09
CA VAL A 4 1.93 26.30 8.80
C VAL A 4 2.78 25.04 8.67
N VAL A 5 3.27 24.49 9.79
CA VAL A 5 4.03 23.24 9.77
C VAL A 5 3.13 22.10 9.30
N PHE A 6 1.91 21.99 9.83
CA PHE A 6 0.96 20.95 9.43
C PHE A 6 0.61 21.00 7.93
N SER A 7 0.45 22.19 7.34
CA SER A 7 0.25 22.31 5.90
C SER A 7 1.50 21.95 5.10
N ALA A 8 2.69 22.38 5.56
CA ALA A 8 3.95 22.13 4.87
C ALA A 8 4.35 20.65 4.84
N ILE A 9 4.04 19.87 5.89
CA ILE A 9 4.35 18.43 5.88
C ILE A 9 3.61 17.77 4.70
N CYS A 10 2.38 18.19 4.36
CA CYS A 10 1.60 17.61 3.25
C CYS A 10 2.17 17.93 1.86
N GLU A 11 3.13 18.85 1.77
CA GLU A 11 3.82 19.20 0.52
C GLU A 11 4.99 18.23 0.22
N THR A 12 5.46 17.46 1.21
CA THR A 12 6.61 16.55 1.07
C THR A 12 6.42 15.54 -0.06
N GLN A 13 5.21 14.99 -0.21
CA GLN A 13 4.84 14.08 -1.30
C GLN A 13 5.05 14.72 -2.68
N ALA A 14 4.68 15.99 -2.82
CA ALA A 14 4.86 16.73 -4.08
C ALA A 14 6.34 17.01 -4.35
N ILE A 15 7.14 17.27 -3.31
CA ILE A 15 8.60 17.44 -3.43
C ILE A 15 9.25 16.14 -3.91
N TYR A 16 8.84 14.98 -3.39
CA TYR A 16 9.34 13.67 -3.83
C TYR A 16 8.94 13.38 -5.28
N GLY A 17 7.70 13.67 -5.65
CA GLY A 17 7.22 13.55 -7.04
C GLY A 17 8.00 14.46 -7.99
N LEU A 18 8.25 15.71 -7.59
CA LEU A 18 9.06 16.66 -8.34
C LEU A 18 10.50 16.15 -8.50
N LEU A 19 11.12 15.64 -7.43
CA LEU A 19 12.45 15.05 -7.48
C LEU A 19 12.52 13.93 -8.52
N VAL A 20 11.61 12.95 -8.44
CA VAL A 20 11.56 11.83 -9.40
C VAL A 20 11.33 12.32 -10.83
N ALA A 21 10.43 13.28 -11.04
CA ALA A 21 10.18 13.85 -12.35
C ALA A 21 11.43 14.52 -12.92
N VAL A 22 12.12 15.36 -12.15
CA VAL A 22 13.37 16.01 -12.57
C VAL A 22 14.45 14.99 -12.87
N LEU A 23 14.62 13.96 -12.03
CA LEU A 23 15.59 12.90 -12.28
C LEU A 23 15.29 12.16 -13.58
N LEU A 24 14.04 11.79 -13.85
CA LEU A 24 13.64 11.16 -15.11
C LEU A 24 13.92 12.07 -16.31
N LEU A 25 13.64 13.37 -16.21
CA LEU A 25 13.91 14.35 -17.27
C LEU A 25 15.42 14.53 -17.55
N VAL A 26 16.24 14.51 -16.50
CA VAL A 26 17.71 14.59 -16.59
C VAL A 26 18.28 13.32 -17.22
N PHE A 27 17.98 12.15 -16.65
CA PHE A 27 18.59 10.88 -17.04
C PHE A 27 18.00 10.28 -18.32
N SER A 28 16.83 10.75 -18.77
CA SER A 28 16.34 10.44 -20.11
C SER A 28 17.04 11.23 -21.22
N GLY A 29 17.81 12.25 -20.86
CA GLY A 29 18.40 13.19 -21.81
C GLY A 29 17.38 14.18 -22.41
N LEU A 30 16.14 14.21 -21.91
CA LEU A 30 15.11 15.11 -22.41
C LEU A 30 15.47 16.58 -22.19
N LEU A 31 16.13 16.90 -21.08
CA LEU A 31 16.62 18.27 -20.82
C LEU A 31 17.88 18.65 -21.59
N SER A 32 18.72 17.66 -21.95
CA SER A 32 19.98 17.90 -22.66
C SER A 32 19.84 17.85 -24.18
N GLY A 33 18.70 17.36 -24.70
CA GLY A 33 18.47 17.13 -26.13
C GLY A 33 19.16 15.88 -26.68
N ASN A 34 19.89 15.14 -25.83
CA ASN A 34 20.58 13.90 -26.20
C ASN A 34 19.74 12.71 -25.74
N TYR A 35 18.77 12.29 -26.56
CA TYR A 35 17.90 11.15 -26.26
C TYR A 35 18.69 9.84 -26.23
N THR A 36 18.99 9.34 -25.04
CA THR A 36 19.76 8.10 -24.84
C THR A 36 18.89 6.91 -24.45
N ILE A 37 17.58 7.07 -24.26
CA ILE A 37 16.70 6.05 -23.68
C ILE A 37 16.22 4.97 -24.66
N THR A 38 16.16 3.74 -24.17
CA THR A 38 15.52 2.61 -24.85
C THR A 38 14.03 2.53 -24.50
N VAL A 39 13.26 1.75 -25.27
CA VAL A 39 11.84 1.48 -24.94
C VAL A 39 11.71 0.79 -23.57
N ALA A 40 12.64 -0.10 -23.22
CA ALA A 40 12.66 -0.78 -21.92
C ALA A 40 12.84 0.21 -20.75
N VAL A 41 13.75 1.17 -20.91
CA VAL A 41 13.95 2.27 -19.95
C VAL A 41 12.73 3.19 -19.89
N GLY A 42 12.09 3.45 -21.03
CA GLY A 42 10.83 4.22 -21.06
C GLY A 42 9.71 3.56 -20.25
N LEU A 43 9.54 2.24 -20.37
CA LEU A 43 8.58 1.49 -19.55
C LEU A 43 8.99 1.48 -18.07
N ALA A 44 10.28 1.38 -17.76
CA ALA A 44 10.76 1.50 -16.39
C ALA A 44 10.49 2.89 -15.80
N ALA A 45 10.63 3.95 -16.58
CA ALA A 45 10.29 5.32 -16.17
C ALA A 45 8.79 5.47 -15.87
N ILE A 46 7.91 4.75 -16.58
CA ILE A 46 6.48 4.65 -16.22
C ILE A 46 6.34 3.97 -14.85
N GLY A 47 7.07 2.89 -14.59
CA GLY A 47 7.13 2.25 -13.27
C GLY A 47 7.56 3.21 -12.15
N CYS A 48 8.62 3.99 -12.35
CA CYS A 48 9.07 5.03 -11.42
C CYS A 48 7.99 6.11 -11.19
N GLY A 49 7.32 6.55 -12.27
CA GLY A 49 6.25 7.54 -12.18
C GLY A 49 5.03 7.01 -11.43
N LEU A 50 4.63 5.76 -11.67
CA LEU A 50 3.52 5.12 -10.97
C LEU A 50 3.84 4.88 -9.50
N SER A 51 5.09 4.52 -9.15
CA SER A 51 5.48 4.27 -7.76
C SER A 51 5.32 5.52 -6.89
N ILE A 52 5.90 6.66 -7.30
CA ILE A 52 5.81 7.90 -6.51
C ILE A 52 4.50 8.65 -6.74
N GLY A 53 3.99 8.65 -7.97
CA GLY A 53 2.81 9.42 -8.34
C GLY A 53 1.55 8.92 -7.65
N LEU A 54 1.35 7.60 -7.62
CA LEU A 54 0.23 7.00 -6.89
C LEU A 54 0.48 7.02 -5.38
N ALA A 55 1.71 6.75 -4.91
CA ALA A 55 2.00 6.81 -3.47
C ALA A 55 1.85 8.23 -2.89
N GLY A 56 1.98 9.28 -3.72
CA GLY A 56 1.73 10.66 -3.35
C GLY A 56 0.29 10.94 -2.89
N ILE A 57 -0.67 10.05 -3.17
CA ILE A 57 -2.03 10.10 -2.61
C ILE A 57 -2.01 9.97 -1.07
N SER A 58 -0.91 9.53 -0.47
CA SER A 58 -0.73 9.54 0.98
C SER A 58 -0.89 10.92 1.62
N ALA A 59 -0.71 12.00 0.85
CA ALA A 59 -0.99 13.37 1.28
C ALA A 59 -2.45 13.56 1.75
N ILE A 60 -3.41 12.77 1.26
CA ILE A 60 -4.80 12.80 1.74
C ILE A 60 -4.88 12.35 3.21
N GLY A 61 -4.30 11.19 3.51
CA GLY A 61 -4.25 10.66 4.88
C GLY A 61 -3.53 11.60 5.83
N GLN A 62 -2.39 12.11 5.36
CA GLN A 62 -1.62 13.08 6.12
C GLN A 62 -2.38 14.39 6.34
N GLY A 63 -3.12 14.88 5.35
CA GLY A 63 -3.98 16.06 5.47
C GLY A 63 -5.10 15.87 6.50
N ILE A 64 -5.70 14.68 6.57
CA ILE A 64 -6.70 14.33 7.60
C ILE A 64 -6.08 14.42 9.00
N ALA A 65 -4.92 13.79 9.21
CA ALA A 65 -4.21 13.85 10.50
C ALA A 65 -3.74 15.28 10.84
N ALA A 66 -3.18 15.99 9.85
CA ALA A 66 -2.69 17.36 10.01
C ALA A 66 -3.82 18.34 10.38
N SER A 67 -5.01 18.19 9.78
CA SER A 67 -6.19 18.99 10.11
C SER A 67 -6.59 18.82 11.58
N ALA A 68 -6.64 17.57 12.06
CA ALA A 68 -6.90 17.28 13.47
C ALA A 68 -5.77 17.85 14.38
N GLY A 69 -4.52 17.75 13.94
CA GLY A 69 -3.35 18.32 14.62
C GLY A 69 -3.41 19.84 14.79
N ILE A 70 -3.88 20.55 13.76
CA ILE A 70 -4.12 22.01 13.81
C ILE A 70 -5.17 22.34 14.87
N GLY A 71 -6.30 21.63 14.86
CA GLY A 71 -7.37 21.82 15.84
C GLY A 71 -6.88 21.60 17.28
N ALA A 72 -6.26 20.44 17.53
CA ALA A 72 -5.71 20.10 18.85
C ALA A 72 -4.64 21.10 19.31
N THR A 73 -3.78 21.57 18.40
CA THR A 73 -2.73 22.56 18.73
C THR A 73 -3.31 23.95 19.03
N ALA A 74 -4.44 24.30 18.42
CA ALA A 74 -5.12 25.56 18.68
C ALA A 74 -5.71 25.61 20.09
N GLU A 75 -6.20 24.47 20.59
CA GLU A 75 -6.69 24.33 21.96
C GLU A 75 -5.54 24.21 22.98
N ASN A 76 -4.56 23.36 22.69
CA ASN A 76 -3.38 23.17 23.54
C ASN A 76 -2.08 23.17 22.72
N PRO A 77 -1.25 24.22 22.83
CA PRO A 77 0.01 24.32 22.10
C PRO A 77 1.04 23.21 22.38
N GLU A 78 0.91 22.47 23.49
CA GLU A 78 1.78 21.34 23.85
C GLU A 78 1.49 20.09 23.01
N LEU A 79 0.28 19.98 22.44
CA LEU A 79 -0.12 18.86 21.58
C LEU A 79 0.54 18.92 20.19
N PHE A 80 1.19 20.03 19.86
CA PHE A 80 1.87 20.23 18.57
C PHE A 80 2.78 19.06 18.20
N GLY A 81 3.67 18.65 19.11
CA GLY A 81 4.62 17.57 18.84
C GLY A 81 3.92 16.24 18.59
N LYS A 82 2.91 15.91 19.39
CA LYS A 82 2.13 14.67 19.24
C LYS A 82 1.33 14.65 17.93
N GLY A 83 0.72 15.78 17.58
CA GLY A 83 0.02 15.95 16.31
C GLY A 83 0.95 15.79 15.11
N VAL A 84 2.16 16.35 15.17
CA VAL A 84 3.17 16.18 14.11
C VAL A 84 3.56 14.72 13.95
N VAL A 85 3.74 13.97 15.04
CA VAL A 85 4.04 12.52 14.96
C VAL A 85 2.93 11.76 14.25
N PHE A 86 1.66 12.00 14.61
CA PHE A 86 0.51 11.37 13.94
C PHE A 86 0.36 11.76 12.46
N ALA A 87 0.73 12.99 12.08
CA ALA A 87 0.76 13.38 10.68
C ALA A 87 1.92 12.69 9.94
N ALA A 88 3.12 12.70 10.51
CA ALA A 88 4.33 12.18 9.88
C ALA A 88 4.29 10.67 9.63
N ILE A 89 3.56 9.89 10.45
CA ILE A 89 3.40 8.46 10.16
C ILE A 89 2.70 8.21 8.82
N CYS A 90 1.89 9.14 8.29
CA CYS A 90 1.24 8.98 6.98
C CYS A 90 2.19 9.27 5.80
N GLU A 91 3.42 9.73 6.07
CA GLU A 91 4.43 10.07 5.07
C GLU A 91 5.14 8.83 4.53
N THR A 92 5.21 7.76 5.33
CA THR A 92 5.96 6.53 5.05
C THR A 92 5.58 5.89 3.72
N GLN A 93 4.31 5.92 3.34
CA GLN A 93 3.81 5.42 2.06
C GLN A 93 4.48 6.12 0.86
N ALA A 94 4.64 7.44 0.93
CA ALA A 94 5.31 8.20 -0.13
C ALA A 94 6.82 7.96 -0.12
N ILE A 95 7.42 7.77 1.06
CA ILE A 95 8.83 7.39 1.18
C ILE A 95 9.07 6.02 0.53
N TYR A 96 8.15 5.06 0.67
CA TYR A 96 8.25 3.76 -0.02
C TYR A 96 8.13 3.90 -1.54
N GLY A 97 7.19 4.72 -2.02
CA GLY A 97 7.06 5.02 -3.44
C GLY A 97 8.29 5.70 -4.04
N LEU A 98 8.91 6.62 -3.28
CA LEU A 98 10.17 7.28 -3.64
C LEU A 98 11.31 6.28 -3.66
N LEU A 99 11.45 5.46 -2.63
CA LEU A 99 12.47 4.42 -2.54
C LEU A 99 12.42 3.50 -3.76
N VAL A 100 11.24 2.97 -4.10
CA VAL A 100 11.07 2.11 -5.27
C VAL A 100 11.39 2.85 -6.57
N ALA A 101 11.00 4.13 -6.72
CA ALA A 101 11.37 4.92 -7.90
C ALA A 101 12.89 5.01 -8.06
N ILE A 102 13.61 5.32 -6.97
CA ILE A 102 15.08 5.43 -6.99
C ILE A 102 15.74 4.08 -7.26
N LEU A 103 15.25 2.99 -6.67
CA LEU A 103 15.78 1.65 -6.93
C LEU A 103 15.55 1.25 -8.40
N LEU A 104 14.37 1.50 -8.96
CA LEU A 104 14.09 1.24 -10.37
C LEU A 104 15.03 2.04 -11.28
N MET A 105 15.26 3.33 -11.02
CA MET A 105 16.24 4.13 -11.80
C MET A 105 17.66 3.55 -11.69
N SER A 106 18.06 3.15 -10.49
CA SER A 106 19.38 2.58 -10.25
C SER A 106 19.59 1.27 -11.01
N PHE A 107 18.64 0.33 -10.91
CA PHE A 107 18.77 -1.00 -11.48
C PHE A 107 18.38 -1.11 -12.96
N THR A 108 17.77 -0.08 -13.53
CA THR A 108 17.54 0.02 -14.99
C THR A 108 18.67 0.74 -15.72
N GLY A 109 19.72 1.14 -14.99
CA GLY A 109 20.91 1.78 -15.53
C GLY A 109 20.76 3.26 -15.84
N MET A 110 19.65 3.91 -15.43
CA MET A 110 19.41 5.33 -15.71
C MET A 110 20.51 6.23 -15.13
N PHE A 111 21.04 5.87 -13.94
CA PHE A 111 22.12 6.63 -13.30
C PHE A 111 23.52 6.28 -13.82
N THR A 112 23.73 5.04 -14.27
CA THR A 112 25.05 4.54 -14.69
C THR A 112 25.31 4.71 -16.19
N GLY A 113 24.25 4.86 -16.99
CA GLY A 113 24.30 4.88 -18.45
C GLY A 113 24.31 3.48 -19.09
N GLU A 114 24.40 2.41 -18.29
CA GLU A 114 24.30 1.02 -18.76
C GLU A 114 22.83 0.60 -18.83
N LEU A 115 22.13 1.14 -19.83
CA LEU A 115 20.69 1.02 -19.94
C LEU A 115 20.21 -0.39 -20.27
N ILE A 116 19.15 -0.82 -19.59
CA ILE A 116 18.46 -2.06 -19.93
C ILE A 116 17.87 -2.00 -21.35
N THR A 117 17.88 -3.14 -22.03
CA THR A 117 17.34 -3.27 -23.40
C THR A 117 16.15 -4.22 -23.47
N THR A 118 15.97 -5.09 -22.46
CA THR A 118 14.90 -6.08 -22.42
C THR A 118 13.55 -5.45 -22.08
N LEU A 119 12.58 -5.54 -22.97
CA LEU A 119 11.23 -5.01 -22.75
C LEU A 119 10.57 -5.58 -21.48
N ALA A 120 10.78 -6.87 -21.20
CA ALA A 120 10.24 -7.52 -20.00
C ALA A 120 10.69 -6.86 -18.70
N ALA A 121 11.94 -6.39 -18.61
CA ALA A 121 12.45 -5.64 -17.46
C ALA A 121 11.67 -4.33 -17.24
N GLY A 122 11.37 -3.61 -18.33
CA GLY A 122 10.53 -2.42 -18.27
C GLY A 122 9.09 -2.70 -17.82
N VAL A 123 8.49 -3.81 -18.28
CA VAL A 123 7.14 -4.23 -17.84
C VAL A 123 7.13 -4.67 -16.37
N VAL A 124 8.16 -5.36 -15.89
CA VAL A 124 8.31 -5.69 -14.46
C VAL A 124 8.42 -4.43 -13.60
N ALA A 125 9.16 -3.42 -14.07
CA ALA A 125 9.25 -2.13 -13.38
C ALA A 125 7.87 -1.45 -13.22
N ILE A 126 6.98 -1.57 -14.21
CA ILE A 126 5.57 -1.14 -14.07
C ILE A 126 4.88 -1.95 -12.96
N GLY A 127 5.07 -3.26 -12.91
CA GLY A 127 4.55 -4.13 -11.84
C GLY A 127 5.00 -3.71 -10.45
N CYS A 128 6.28 -3.38 -10.30
CA CYS A 128 6.84 -2.84 -9.05
C CYS A 128 6.20 -1.49 -8.69
N GLY A 129 6.02 -0.62 -9.69
CA GLY A 129 5.42 0.70 -9.53
C GLY A 129 3.96 0.66 -9.08
N VAL A 130 3.14 -0.19 -9.70
CA VAL A 130 1.73 -0.35 -9.28
C VAL A 130 1.59 -1.03 -7.91
N ALA A 131 2.51 -1.93 -7.55
CA ALA A 131 2.52 -2.60 -6.25
C ALA A 131 2.63 -1.60 -5.10
N VAL A 132 3.68 -0.78 -5.09
CA VAL A 132 3.91 0.22 -4.04
C VAL A 132 3.00 1.44 -4.21
N GLY A 133 2.72 1.83 -5.46
CA GLY A 133 1.94 3.02 -5.78
C GLY A 133 0.52 2.94 -5.26
N PHE A 134 -0.23 1.89 -5.61
CA PHE A 134 -1.59 1.70 -5.09
C PHE A 134 -1.61 1.36 -3.60
N ALA A 135 -0.61 0.63 -3.09
CA ALA A 135 -0.50 0.36 -1.66
C ALA A 135 -0.36 1.65 -0.84
N GLY A 136 0.15 2.74 -1.44
CA GLY A 136 0.21 4.06 -0.82
C GLY A 136 -1.15 4.67 -0.44
N PHE A 137 -2.26 4.14 -0.99
CA PHE A 137 -3.62 4.57 -0.60
C PHE A 137 -3.97 4.18 0.84
N SER A 138 -3.22 3.24 1.43
CA SER A 138 -3.36 2.84 2.82
C SER A 138 -3.20 4.00 3.82
N ALA A 139 -2.44 5.02 3.45
CA ALA A 139 -2.28 6.24 4.24
C ALA A 139 -3.61 6.93 4.55
N ILE A 140 -4.64 6.80 3.71
CA ILE A 140 -5.96 7.38 3.97
C ILE A 140 -6.55 6.79 5.27
N GLY A 141 -6.51 5.46 5.40
CA GLY A 141 -6.92 4.77 6.62
C GLY A 141 -6.07 5.13 7.82
N GLN A 142 -4.75 5.17 7.62
CA GLN A 142 -3.81 5.62 8.65
C GLN A 142 -4.13 7.03 9.15
N GLY A 143 -4.46 7.95 8.24
CA GLY A 143 -4.86 9.32 8.54
C GLY A 143 -6.16 9.39 9.34
N ILE A 144 -7.15 8.56 9.02
CA ILE A 144 -8.41 8.45 9.78
C ILE A 144 -8.14 8.02 11.22
N ALA A 145 -7.35 6.95 11.41
CA ALA A 145 -6.97 6.48 12.74
C ALA A 145 -6.09 7.50 13.49
N ALA A 146 -5.15 8.13 12.79
CA ALA A 146 -4.27 9.16 13.34
C ALA A 146 -5.06 10.39 13.82
N ALA A 147 -6.03 10.87 13.04
CA ALA A 147 -6.90 11.99 13.45
C ALA A 147 -7.71 11.67 14.71
N ALA A 148 -8.29 10.46 14.79
CA ALA A 148 -8.95 10.01 16.01
C ALA A 148 -7.97 9.90 17.19
N GLY A 149 -6.74 9.43 16.93
CA GLY A 149 -5.64 9.37 17.89
C GLY A 149 -5.26 10.74 18.44
N ILE A 150 -5.17 11.75 17.58
CA ILE A 150 -4.92 13.15 17.97
C ILE A 150 -6.03 13.67 18.86
N GLY A 151 -7.30 13.50 18.46
CA GLY A 151 -8.45 13.95 19.25
C GLY A 151 -8.51 13.29 20.63
N ALA A 152 -8.37 11.96 20.68
CA ALA A 152 -8.37 11.23 21.94
C ALA A 152 -7.17 11.60 22.84
N THR A 153 -6.00 11.87 22.23
CA THR A 153 -4.80 12.31 22.96
C THR A 153 -4.96 13.72 23.52
N ALA A 154 -5.73 14.59 22.86
CA ALA A 154 -6.00 15.94 23.34
C ALA A 154 -6.78 15.92 24.66
N GLU A 155 -7.71 14.98 24.80
CA GLU A 155 -8.48 14.78 26.04
C GLU A 155 -7.71 13.94 27.08
N LYS A 156 -7.03 12.87 26.63
CA LYS A 156 -6.36 11.89 27.49
C LYS A 156 -4.95 11.59 26.96
N PRO A 157 -3.92 12.30 27.45
CA PRO A 157 -2.55 12.19 26.97
C PRO A 157 -1.96 10.78 26.97
N GLU A 158 -2.47 9.88 27.83
CA GLU A 158 -2.04 8.49 27.99
C GLU A 158 -2.46 7.61 26.80
N ILE A 159 -3.47 8.03 26.03
CA ILE A 159 -3.97 7.31 24.85
C ILE A 159 -3.00 7.43 23.67
N PHE A 160 -2.08 8.41 23.69
CA PHE A 160 -1.13 8.67 22.59
C PHE A 160 -0.49 7.40 22.02
N GLY A 161 0.15 6.59 22.87
CA GLY A 161 0.81 5.36 22.41
C GLY A 161 -0.15 4.34 21.81
N LYS A 162 -1.33 4.17 22.41
CA LYS A 162 -2.38 3.26 21.92
C LYS A 162 -2.95 3.74 20.58
N GLY A 163 -3.13 5.06 20.42
CA GLY A 163 -3.54 5.68 19.17
C GLY A 163 -2.53 5.47 18.05
N ILE A 164 -1.23 5.59 18.35
CA ILE A 164 -0.16 5.28 17.39
C ILE A 164 -0.22 3.82 16.95
N VAL A 165 -0.47 2.88 17.88
CA VAL A 165 -0.63 1.47 17.52
C VAL A 165 -1.76 1.29 16.51
N PHE A 166 -2.95 1.83 16.79
CA PHE A 166 -4.09 1.73 15.86
C PHE A 166 -3.78 2.34 14.48
N ALA A 167 -3.11 3.48 14.44
CA ALA A 167 -2.71 4.10 13.19
C ALA A 167 -1.66 3.26 12.44
N ALA A 168 -0.70 2.66 13.16
CA ALA A 168 0.38 1.86 12.59
C ALA A 168 -0.06 0.49 12.05
N ILE A 169 -1.19 -0.08 12.51
CA ILE A 169 -1.75 -1.28 11.85
C ILE A 169 -2.05 -0.92 10.37
N CYS A 170 -2.48 0.33 10.13
CA CYS A 170 -2.56 1.07 8.85
C CYS A 170 -1.46 0.77 7.82
N GLU A 171 -0.24 0.61 8.35
CA GLU A 171 1.00 0.62 7.62
C GLU A 171 1.28 -0.71 6.92
N THR A 172 0.72 -1.82 7.45
CA THR A 172 1.01 -3.18 6.99
C THR A 172 0.75 -3.35 5.49
N GLN A 173 -0.31 -2.72 4.98
CA GLN A 173 -0.68 -2.70 3.57
C GLN A 173 0.40 -2.05 2.68
N ALA A 174 0.96 -0.93 3.14
CA ALA A 174 2.06 -0.25 2.46
C ALA A 174 3.32 -1.11 2.43
N ILE A 175 3.63 -1.77 3.55
CA ILE A 175 4.76 -2.68 3.70
C ILE A 175 4.61 -3.87 2.74
N TYR A 176 3.41 -4.41 2.55
CA TYR A 176 3.19 -5.50 1.60
C TYR A 176 3.43 -5.08 0.14
N GLY A 177 2.97 -3.88 -0.25
CA GLY A 177 3.24 -3.32 -1.57
C GLY A 177 4.73 -3.10 -1.81
N LEU A 178 5.43 -2.54 -0.82
CA LEU A 178 6.89 -2.40 -0.84
C LEU A 178 7.59 -3.76 -0.94
N LEU A 179 7.20 -4.73 -0.11
CA LEU A 179 7.76 -6.07 -0.10
C LEU A 179 7.64 -6.70 -1.48
N VAL A 180 6.45 -6.72 -2.08
CA VAL A 180 6.24 -7.30 -3.42
C VAL A 180 7.05 -6.57 -4.48
N ALA A 181 7.16 -5.24 -4.44
CA ALA A 181 8.02 -4.50 -5.37
C ALA A 181 9.49 -4.94 -5.25
N ILE A 182 10.00 -5.11 -4.03
CA ILE A 182 11.37 -5.57 -3.78
C ILE A 182 11.56 -7.03 -4.24
N LEU A 183 10.61 -7.91 -3.93
CA LEU A 183 10.65 -9.32 -4.35
C LEU A 183 10.60 -9.45 -5.87
N LEU A 184 9.77 -8.67 -6.56
CA LEU A 184 9.73 -8.64 -8.02
C LEU A 184 11.08 -8.21 -8.60
N MET A 185 11.66 -7.11 -8.09
CA MET A 185 12.98 -6.66 -8.57
C MET A 185 14.08 -7.71 -8.31
N ALA A 186 14.06 -8.35 -7.14
CA ALA A 186 15.06 -9.35 -6.77
C ALA A 186 14.94 -10.64 -7.59
N PHE A 187 13.74 -11.23 -7.66
CA PHE A 187 13.53 -12.55 -8.23
C PHE A 187 13.36 -12.55 -9.75
N THR A 188 13.04 -11.41 -10.37
CA THR A 188 13.02 -11.33 -11.84
C THR A 188 14.40 -11.05 -12.44
N GLY A 189 15.40 -10.77 -11.59
CA GLY A 189 16.77 -10.51 -12.03
C GLY A 189 17.03 -9.05 -12.40
N LEU A 190 16.09 -8.14 -12.12
CA LEU A 190 16.28 -6.70 -12.32
C LEU A 190 17.45 -6.17 -11.49
N ILE A 191 17.61 -6.67 -10.25
CA ILE A 191 18.72 -6.26 -9.36
C ILE A 191 20.03 -6.95 -9.76
N THR A 192 19.96 -8.24 -10.10
CA THR A 192 21.15 -9.10 -10.27
C THR A 192 21.70 -9.09 -11.70
N ASN A 193 20.92 -8.66 -12.69
CA ASN A 193 21.30 -8.61 -14.12
C ASN A 193 21.77 -9.96 -14.71
N ASP A 194 21.39 -11.07 -14.11
CA ASP A 194 21.84 -12.42 -14.45
C ASP A 194 20.77 -13.27 -15.16
N MET A 195 19.51 -12.80 -15.21
CA MET A 195 18.38 -13.55 -15.76
C MET A 195 17.80 -12.92 -17.03
N THR A 196 17.47 -13.76 -18.02
CA THR A 196 16.80 -13.35 -19.26
C THR A 196 15.29 -13.34 -19.08
N MET A 197 14.75 -12.16 -18.79
CA MET A 197 13.34 -11.96 -18.49
C MET A 197 12.44 -12.15 -19.72
N THR A 198 11.31 -12.84 -19.55
CA THR A 198 10.29 -13.00 -20.60
C THR A 198 9.13 -12.00 -20.43
N LEU A 199 8.44 -11.66 -21.51
CA LEU A 199 7.26 -10.78 -21.42
C LEU A 199 6.14 -11.39 -20.57
N ALA A 200 6.05 -12.71 -20.49
CA ALA A 200 5.11 -13.41 -19.62
C ALA A 200 5.33 -13.05 -18.14
N VAL A 201 6.59 -13.05 -17.71
CA VAL A 201 7.01 -12.62 -16.36
C VAL A 201 6.68 -11.15 -16.13
N GLY A 202 6.90 -10.29 -17.13
CA GLY A 202 6.51 -8.88 -17.06
C GLY A 202 5.04 -8.67 -16.73
N PHE A 203 4.14 -9.32 -17.47
CA PHE A 203 2.70 -9.20 -17.21
C PHE A 203 2.27 -9.88 -15.90
N ALA A 204 2.91 -10.99 -15.52
CA ALA A 204 2.71 -11.61 -14.21
C ALA A 204 3.10 -10.67 -13.06
N ALA A 205 4.20 -9.93 -13.21
CA ALA A 205 4.62 -8.91 -12.24
C ALA A 205 3.61 -7.76 -12.12
N ILE A 206 3.00 -7.32 -13.24
CA ILE A 206 1.89 -6.35 -13.19
C ILE A 206 0.69 -6.92 -12.42
N GLY A 207 0.31 -8.17 -12.70
CA GLY A 207 -0.79 -8.80 -11.98
C GLY A 207 -0.52 -8.97 -10.48
N GLY A 208 0.67 -9.41 -10.10
CA GLY A 208 1.09 -9.49 -8.70
C GLY A 208 1.12 -8.11 -8.02
N GLY A 209 1.61 -7.10 -8.73
CA GLY A 209 1.61 -5.72 -8.23
C GLY A 209 0.20 -5.15 -8.04
N LEU A 210 -0.72 -5.39 -8.99
CA LEU A 210 -2.12 -4.98 -8.84
C LEU A 210 -2.82 -5.74 -7.71
N ALA A 211 -2.52 -7.02 -7.53
CA ALA A 211 -3.08 -7.85 -6.47
C ALA A 211 -2.82 -7.25 -5.09
N VAL A 212 -1.56 -6.97 -4.78
CA VAL A 212 -1.17 -6.40 -3.48
C VAL A 212 -1.47 -4.90 -3.38
N GLY A 213 -1.23 -4.15 -4.45
CA GLY A 213 -1.34 -2.70 -4.46
C GLY A 213 -2.78 -2.25 -4.26
N LEU A 214 -3.71 -2.78 -5.05
CA LEU A 214 -5.13 -2.45 -4.91
C LEU A 214 -5.74 -3.05 -3.63
N ALA A 215 -5.28 -4.22 -3.19
CA ALA A 215 -5.71 -4.76 -1.90
C ALA A 215 -5.29 -3.86 -0.72
N GLY A 216 -4.24 -3.05 -0.88
CA GLY A 216 -3.78 -2.08 0.11
C GLY A 216 -4.81 -0.98 0.45
N LEU A 217 -5.84 -0.78 -0.39
CA LEU A 217 -7.00 0.05 -0.06
C LEU A 217 -7.77 -0.44 1.17
N SER A 218 -7.58 -1.70 1.58
CA SER A 218 -8.26 -2.26 2.75
C SER A 218 -7.96 -1.53 4.05
N ALA A 219 -6.80 -0.86 4.11
CA ALA A 219 -6.40 0.00 5.21
C ALA A 219 -7.42 1.12 5.50
N ILE A 220 -8.21 1.59 4.53
CA ILE A 220 -9.28 2.58 4.79
C ILE A 220 -10.29 2.03 5.79
N GLY A 221 -10.78 0.81 5.56
CA GLY A 221 -11.69 0.13 6.48
C GLY A 221 -11.05 -0.11 7.85
N GLN A 222 -9.78 -0.53 7.83
CA GLN A 222 -9.00 -0.72 9.04
C GLN A 222 -8.82 0.58 9.84
N GLY A 223 -8.63 1.71 9.17
CA GLY A 223 -8.56 3.04 9.76
C GLY A 223 -9.88 3.47 10.41
N ILE A 224 -11.01 3.15 9.78
CA ILE A 224 -12.36 3.38 10.35
C ILE A 224 -12.56 2.55 11.62
N ALA A 225 -12.23 1.26 11.58
CA ALA A 225 -12.27 0.38 12.76
C ALA A 225 -11.30 0.87 13.84
N GLY A 226 -10.09 1.28 13.45
CA GLY A 226 -9.06 1.82 14.33
C GLY A 226 -9.51 3.10 15.02
N ALA A 227 -10.13 4.04 14.30
CA ALA A 227 -10.67 5.27 14.88
C ALA A 227 -11.76 4.98 15.95
N SER A 228 -12.65 4.03 15.66
CA SER A 228 -13.64 3.58 16.66
C SER A 228 -12.97 2.86 17.84
N GLY A 229 -11.94 2.07 17.58
CA GLY A 229 -11.12 1.41 18.61
C GLY A 229 -10.44 2.41 19.53
N ILE A 230 -9.87 3.48 18.99
CA ILE A 230 -9.26 4.58 19.74
C ILE A 230 -10.30 5.26 20.62
N ALA A 231 -11.47 5.62 20.07
CA ALA A 231 -12.54 6.25 20.83
C ALA A 231 -13.06 5.35 21.96
N ALA A 232 -13.28 4.07 21.71
CA ALA A 232 -13.70 3.13 22.75
C ALA A 232 -12.60 2.91 23.81
N THR A 233 -11.33 2.93 23.39
CA THR A 233 -10.18 2.78 24.29
C THR A 233 -9.98 4.01 25.17
N SER A 234 -10.26 5.21 24.66
CA SER A 234 -10.18 6.44 25.46
C SER A 234 -11.24 6.44 26.56
N GLU A 235 -12.41 5.85 26.34
CA GLU A 235 -13.44 5.68 27.36
C GLU A 235 -13.11 4.53 28.33
N ASN A 236 -12.68 3.38 27.81
CA ASN A 236 -12.39 2.18 28.60
C ASN A 236 -11.16 1.46 28.07
N GLU A 237 -10.07 1.46 28.85
CA GLU A 237 -8.81 0.84 28.42
C GLU A 237 -8.91 -0.66 28.09
N ALA A 238 -9.86 -1.39 28.70
CA ALA A 238 -10.09 -2.79 28.39
C ALA A 238 -10.57 -3.03 26.94
N MET A 239 -11.00 -1.96 26.25
CA MET A 239 -11.36 -2.01 24.84
C MET A 239 -10.16 -2.00 23.90
N PHE A 240 -8.95 -1.66 24.36
CA PHE A 240 -7.77 -1.60 23.50
C PHE A 240 -7.55 -2.89 22.72
N GLY A 241 -7.40 -4.01 23.43
CA GLY A 241 -7.16 -5.31 22.78
C GLY A 241 -8.32 -5.75 21.89
N LYS A 242 -9.58 -5.48 22.29
CA LYS A 242 -10.75 -5.83 21.49
C LYS A 242 -10.85 -4.99 20.23
N GLY A 243 -10.57 -3.69 20.31
CA GLY A 243 -10.52 -2.79 19.18
C GLY A 243 -9.44 -3.20 18.18
N VAL A 244 -8.26 -3.59 18.66
CA VAL A 244 -7.17 -4.12 17.81
C VAL A 244 -7.63 -5.37 17.07
N VAL A 245 -8.33 -6.29 17.74
CA VAL A 245 -8.90 -7.48 17.06
C VAL A 245 -9.86 -7.09 15.94
N PHE A 246 -10.79 -6.15 16.18
CA PHE A 246 -11.71 -5.69 15.14
C PHE A 246 -11.00 -5.00 13.97
N ALA A 247 -9.97 -4.21 14.24
CA ALA A 247 -9.15 -3.60 13.20
C ALA A 247 -8.43 -4.67 12.37
N ALA A 248 -7.78 -5.64 13.03
CA ALA A 248 -7.03 -6.71 12.37
C ALA A 248 -7.88 -7.59 11.43
N VAL A 249 -9.19 -7.73 11.66
CA VAL A 249 -10.05 -8.49 10.73
C VAL A 249 -10.05 -7.84 9.32
N CYS A 250 -9.89 -6.51 9.23
CA CYS A 250 -9.83 -5.78 7.97
C CYS A 250 -8.51 -5.99 7.21
N GLU A 251 -7.54 -6.69 7.80
CA GLU A 251 -6.25 -7.01 7.19
C GLU A 251 -6.37 -8.19 6.21
N THR A 252 -7.39 -9.04 6.36
CA THR A 252 -7.60 -10.26 5.57
C THR A 252 -7.56 -9.99 4.06
N GLN A 253 -8.17 -8.90 3.59
CA GLN A 253 -8.14 -8.48 2.19
C GLN A 253 -6.73 -8.22 1.66
N ALA A 254 -5.91 -7.54 2.44
CA ALA A 254 -4.52 -7.26 2.07
C ALA A 254 -3.70 -8.54 2.02
N ILE A 255 -3.96 -9.46 2.96
CA ILE A 255 -3.34 -10.80 2.98
C ILE A 255 -3.73 -11.60 1.74
N TYR A 256 -4.98 -11.53 1.27
CA TYR A 256 -5.39 -12.19 0.02
C TYR A 256 -4.66 -11.64 -1.20
N GLY A 257 -4.53 -10.32 -1.30
CA GLY A 257 -3.75 -9.67 -2.36
C GLY A 257 -2.27 -10.09 -2.34
N LEU A 258 -1.66 -10.08 -1.15
CA LEU A 258 -0.29 -10.56 -0.95
C LEU A 258 -0.14 -12.04 -1.31
N LEU A 259 -1.05 -12.90 -0.84
CA LEU A 259 -1.05 -14.33 -1.13
C LEU A 259 -1.08 -14.59 -2.64
N VAL A 260 -1.98 -13.94 -3.37
CA VAL A 260 -2.07 -14.09 -4.82
C VAL A 260 -0.79 -13.60 -5.49
N ALA A 261 -0.21 -12.47 -5.07
CA ALA A 261 1.07 -12.01 -5.59
C ALA A 261 2.20 -13.03 -5.37
N ILE A 262 2.29 -13.64 -4.18
CA ILE A 262 3.26 -14.71 -3.88
C ILE A 262 3.01 -15.95 -4.73
N LEU A 263 1.77 -16.42 -4.84
CA LEU A 263 1.44 -17.59 -5.66
C LEU A 263 1.78 -17.34 -7.13
N MET A 264 1.46 -16.16 -7.66
CA MET A 264 1.83 -15.78 -9.02
C MET A 264 3.34 -15.81 -9.20
N MET A 265 4.12 -15.22 -8.30
CA MET A 265 5.57 -15.27 -8.40
C MET A 265 6.12 -16.70 -8.29
N ALA A 266 5.58 -17.54 -7.40
CA ALA A 266 6.02 -18.91 -7.21
C ALA A 266 5.79 -19.76 -8.47
N PHE A 267 4.60 -19.68 -9.06
CA PHE A 267 4.19 -20.59 -10.13
C PHE A 267 4.38 -20.02 -11.55
N THR A 268 4.73 -18.74 -11.70
CA THR A 268 5.19 -18.20 -12.99
C THR A 268 6.69 -18.35 -13.22
N GLY A 269 7.39 -18.96 -12.26
CA GLY A 269 8.82 -19.15 -12.29
C GLY A 269 9.62 -17.92 -11.85
N ILE A 270 8.97 -16.85 -11.37
CA ILE A 270 9.66 -15.67 -10.86
C ILE A 270 10.57 -16.06 -9.70
N ILE A 271 10.08 -16.81 -8.71
CA ILE A 271 10.88 -17.20 -7.54
C ILE A 271 11.95 -18.25 -7.90
N THR A 272 11.65 -19.16 -8.83
CA THR A 272 12.56 -20.26 -9.20
C THR A 272 13.61 -19.88 -10.23
N GLY A 273 13.42 -18.76 -10.94
CA GLY A 273 14.25 -18.35 -12.08
C GLY A 273 13.98 -19.13 -13.37
N ASP A 274 13.01 -20.06 -13.36
CA ASP A 274 12.66 -20.86 -14.53
C ASP A 274 11.41 -20.31 -15.24
N PHE A 275 11.60 -19.38 -16.16
CA PHE A 275 10.53 -18.62 -16.80
C PHE A 275 9.83 -19.39 -17.94
N VAL A 276 9.27 -20.57 -17.65
CA VAL A 276 8.58 -21.45 -18.63
C VAL A 276 7.18 -20.92 -19.03
N THR A 277 6.82 -19.71 -18.62
CA THR A 277 5.48 -19.17 -18.82
C THR A 277 5.24 -18.57 -20.21
N THR A 278 4.01 -18.73 -20.69
CA THR A 278 3.56 -18.13 -21.95
C THR A 278 3.02 -16.72 -21.72
N VAL A 279 3.04 -15.88 -22.76
CA VAL A 279 2.54 -14.50 -22.67
C VAL A 279 1.05 -14.44 -22.29
N SER A 280 0.24 -15.40 -22.74
CA SER A 280 -1.17 -15.50 -22.38
C SER A 280 -1.37 -15.74 -20.88
N VAL A 281 -0.54 -16.58 -20.27
CA VAL A 281 -0.52 -16.80 -18.82
C VAL A 281 -0.16 -15.51 -18.08
N GLY A 282 0.82 -14.76 -18.57
CA GLY A 282 1.19 -13.45 -18.02
C GLY A 282 0.06 -12.42 -18.12
N ILE A 283 -0.66 -12.35 -19.23
CA ILE A 283 -1.79 -11.42 -19.37
C ILE A 283 -2.95 -11.82 -18.45
N ALA A 284 -3.29 -13.10 -18.39
CA ALA A 284 -4.38 -13.58 -17.56
C ALA A 284 -4.08 -13.42 -16.05
N SER A 285 -2.79 -13.46 -15.68
CA SER A 285 -2.27 -13.08 -14.36
C SER A 285 -2.69 -11.65 -13.94
N ILE A 286 -2.79 -10.70 -14.88
CA ILE A 286 -3.33 -9.36 -14.59
C ILE A 286 -4.80 -9.43 -14.18
N GLY A 287 -5.59 -10.28 -14.84
CA GLY A 287 -6.99 -10.52 -14.48
C GLY A 287 -7.15 -11.11 -13.07
N ALA A 288 -6.29 -12.07 -12.70
CA ALA A 288 -6.26 -12.62 -11.34
C ALA A 288 -5.92 -11.53 -10.30
N GLY A 289 -4.91 -10.70 -10.59
CA GLY A 289 -4.53 -9.59 -9.71
C GLY A 289 -5.62 -8.54 -9.52
N LEU A 290 -6.32 -8.17 -10.60
CA LEU A 290 -7.46 -7.25 -10.53
C LEU A 290 -8.63 -7.85 -9.73
N ALA A 291 -8.94 -9.13 -9.91
CA ALA A 291 -10.04 -9.80 -9.22
C ALA A 291 -9.86 -9.77 -7.68
N VAL A 292 -8.68 -10.14 -7.19
CA VAL A 292 -8.39 -10.11 -5.75
C VAL A 292 -8.15 -8.69 -5.24
N GLY A 293 -7.42 -7.87 -6.01
CA GLY A 293 -7.03 -6.51 -5.62
C GLY A 293 -8.24 -5.59 -5.45
N LEU A 294 -9.17 -5.61 -6.40
CA LEU A 294 -10.43 -4.86 -6.29
C LEU A 294 -11.37 -5.45 -5.22
N GLY A 295 -11.23 -6.73 -4.89
CA GLY A 295 -11.88 -7.33 -3.72
C GLY A 295 -11.52 -6.62 -2.41
N GLY A 296 -10.35 -5.96 -2.36
CA GLY A 296 -9.89 -5.18 -1.22
C GLY A 296 -10.79 -4.02 -0.81
N PHE A 297 -11.58 -3.45 -1.73
CA PHE A 297 -12.54 -2.40 -1.42
C PHE A 297 -13.63 -2.84 -0.42
N SER A 298 -13.93 -4.14 -0.35
CA SER A 298 -14.91 -4.69 0.60
C SER A 298 -14.54 -4.41 2.06
N ALA A 299 -13.25 -4.24 2.36
CA ALA A 299 -12.77 -3.92 3.69
C ALA A 299 -13.32 -2.60 4.23
N ILE A 300 -13.70 -1.64 3.36
CA ILE A 300 -14.34 -0.39 3.81
C ILE A 300 -15.67 -0.71 4.52
N GLY A 301 -16.51 -1.56 3.93
CA GLY A 301 -17.75 -2.02 4.54
C GLY A 301 -17.51 -2.84 5.81
N GLN A 302 -16.45 -3.65 5.81
CA GLN A 302 -16.02 -4.39 6.99
C GLN A 302 -15.56 -3.48 8.12
N GLY A 303 -14.80 -2.42 7.81
CA GLY A 303 -14.38 -1.40 8.76
C GLY A 303 -15.55 -0.70 9.43
N ILE A 304 -16.58 -0.35 8.66
CA ILE A 304 -17.84 0.25 9.19
C ILE A 304 -18.56 -0.74 10.12
N THR A 305 -18.62 -2.01 9.74
CA THR A 305 -19.23 -3.08 10.55
C THR A 305 -18.43 -3.31 11.84
N CYS A 306 -17.10 -3.34 11.75
CA CYS A 306 -16.18 -3.42 12.87
C CYS A 306 -16.33 -2.22 13.82
N ALA A 307 -16.43 -0.99 13.31
CA ALA A 307 -16.66 0.20 14.13
C ALA A 307 -17.98 0.11 14.92
N SER A 308 -19.05 -0.34 14.28
CA SER A 308 -20.33 -0.60 14.96
C SER A 308 -20.19 -1.72 15.99
N GLY A 309 -19.43 -2.77 15.67
CA GLY A 309 -19.10 -3.88 16.54
C GLY A 309 -18.31 -3.47 17.79
N ILE A 310 -17.34 -2.56 17.63
CA ILE A 310 -16.56 -1.98 18.73
C ILE A 310 -17.48 -1.18 19.67
N ALA A 311 -18.34 -0.33 19.12
CA ALA A 311 -19.31 0.45 19.90
C ALA A 311 -20.34 -0.43 20.64
N ALA A 312 -20.78 -1.54 20.02
CA ALA A 312 -21.64 -2.51 20.69
C ALA A 312 -20.88 -3.25 21.80
N THR A 313 -19.63 -3.63 21.54
CA THR A 313 -18.78 -4.38 22.49
C THR A 313 -18.35 -3.55 23.69
N SER A 314 -18.18 -2.23 23.52
CA SER A 314 -17.84 -1.33 24.63
C SER A 314 -18.97 -1.23 25.66
N ARG A 315 -20.22 -1.39 25.24
CA ARG A 315 -21.41 -1.40 26.10
C ARG A 315 -21.77 -2.80 26.59
N HIS A 316 -21.64 -3.80 25.71
CA HIS A 316 -22.01 -5.19 25.92
C HIS A 316 -20.87 -6.11 25.50
N PRO A 317 -19.91 -6.43 26.39
CA PRO A 317 -18.74 -7.26 26.07
C PRO A 317 -19.08 -8.60 25.40
N GLU A 318 -20.20 -9.21 25.77
CA GLU A 318 -20.75 -10.46 25.22
C GLU A 318 -21.25 -10.34 23.77
N ALA A 319 -21.39 -9.12 23.23
CA ALA A 319 -21.77 -8.90 21.83
C ALA A 319 -20.60 -9.13 20.86
N MET A 320 -19.34 -9.14 21.33
CA MET A 320 -18.14 -9.19 20.48
C MET A 320 -18.17 -10.33 19.46
N GLY A 321 -18.48 -11.56 19.89
CA GLY A 321 -18.52 -12.71 18.98
C GLY A 321 -19.55 -12.54 17.86
N ARG A 322 -20.75 -12.03 18.19
CA ARG A 322 -21.80 -11.76 17.20
C ARG A 322 -21.40 -10.63 16.24
N SER A 323 -20.77 -9.59 16.74
CA SER A 323 -20.24 -8.49 15.94
C SER A 323 -19.16 -8.94 14.95
N LEU A 324 -18.27 -9.84 15.37
CA LEU A 324 -17.24 -10.41 14.48
C LEU A 324 -17.85 -11.27 13.37
N VAL A 325 -18.94 -12.00 13.64
CA VAL A 325 -19.67 -12.73 12.60
C VAL A 325 -20.20 -11.78 11.54
N PHE A 326 -20.80 -10.65 11.92
CA PHE A 326 -21.25 -9.65 10.95
C PHE A 326 -20.09 -9.03 10.15
N ALA A 327 -18.94 -8.77 10.80
CA ALA A 327 -17.75 -8.28 10.10
C ALA A 327 -17.24 -9.29 9.06
N ALA A 328 -17.25 -10.59 9.39
CA ALA A 328 -16.89 -11.64 8.45
C ALA A 328 -17.87 -11.74 7.26
N MET A 329 -19.16 -11.43 7.45
CA MET A 329 -20.12 -11.45 6.35
C MET A 329 -19.79 -10.41 5.25
N SER A 330 -19.27 -9.24 5.63
CA SER A 330 -18.81 -8.23 4.65
C SER A 330 -17.56 -8.64 3.88
N GLU A 331 -16.82 -9.65 4.36
CA GLU A 331 -15.61 -10.18 3.72
C GLU A 331 -15.91 -11.04 2.48
N THR A 332 -17.14 -11.55 2.33
CA THR A 332 -17.54 -12.51 1.29
C THR A 332 -17.13 -12.08 -0.13
N PHE A 333 -17.20 -10.77 -0.43
CA PHE A 333 -16.79 -10.24 -1.75
C PHE A 333 -15.28 -10.34 -2.00
N ALA A 334 -14.45 -10.15 -0.96
CA ALA A 334 -13.02 -10.40 -1.07
C ALA A 334 -12.71 -11.88 -1.29
N ILE A 335 -13.43 -12.77 -0.60
CA ILE A 335 -13.30 -14.22 -0.79
C ILE A 335 -13.69 -14.62 -2.22
N PHE A 336 -14.73 -14.02 -2.79
CA PHE A 336 -15.09 -14.26 -4.20
C PHE A 336 -14.03 -13.71 -5.16
N GLY A 337 -13.44 -12.55 -4.89
CA GLY A 337 -12.31 -12.02 -5.65
C GLY A 337 -11.09 -12.96 -5.61
N LEU A 338 -10.75 -13.45 -4.42
CA LEU A 338 -9.71 -14.46 -4.23
C LEU A 338 -10.05 -15.77 -4.98
N LEU A 339 -11.28 -16.27 -4.86
CA LEU A 339 -11.72 -17.48 -5.55
C LEU A 339 -11.57 -17.34 -7.07
N VAL A 340 -12.01 -16.22 -7.64
CA VAL A 340 -11.85 -15.94 -9.08
C VAL A 340 -10.38 -15.90 -9.45
N ALA A 341 -9.53 -15.24 -8.66
CA ALA A 341 -8.09 -15.23 -8.90
C ALA A 341 -7.51 -16.65 -8.91
N ILE A 342 -7.83 -17.48 -7.91
CA ILE A 342 -7.38 -18.88 -7.84
C ILE A 342 -7.90 -19.71 -9.02
N LEU A 343 -9.16 -19.54 -9.41
CA LEU A 343 -9.73 -20.25 -10.57
C LEU A 343 -9.07 -19.83 -11.88
N ILE A 344 -8.70 -18.57 -12.04
CA ILE A 344 -7.91 -18.10 -13.19
C ILE A 344 -6.55 -18.79 -13.17
N LEU A 345 -5.82 -18.75 -12.05
CA LEU A 345 -4.49 -19.37 -11.96
C LEU A 345 -4.55 -20.88 -12.23
N PHE A 346 -5.54 -21.57 -11.65
CA PHE A 346 -5.74 -23.01 -11.85
C PHE A 346 -6.16 -23.34 -13.27
N GLY A 347 -7.13 -22.62 -13.84
CA GLY A 347 -7.64 -22.85 -15.20
C GLY A 347 -6.60 -22.63 -16.29
N LEU A 348 -5.56 -21.85 -16.01
CA LEU A 348 -4.40 -21.63 -16.88
C LEU A 348 -3.32 -22.70 -16.74
N GLY A 349 -3.47 -23.66 -15.80
CA GLY A 349 -2.45 -24.68 -15.54
C GLY A 349 -1.20 -24.15 -14.85
N ILE A 350 -1.25 -22.95 -14.24
CA ILE A 350 -0.07 -22.33 -13.60
C ILE A 350 0.49 -23.21 -12.48
N PHE A 351 -0.38 -23.89 -11.72
CA PHE A 351 0.04 -24.82 -10.65
C PHE A 351 0.62 -26.15 -11.15
N SER A 352 0.58 -26.41 -12.46
CA SER A 352 1.10 -27.64 -13.08
C SER A 352 2.36 -27.41 -13.92
N LEU A 353 2.87 -26.18 -13.93
CA LEU A 353 4.12 -25.81 -14.59
C LEU A 353 5.34 -26.16 -13.73
#